data_AF-A0A521U6E6-F1
#
_entry.id   AF-A0A521U6E6-F1
#
_cell.length_a   1.000
_cell.length_b   1.000
_cell.length_c   1.000
_cell.angle_alpha   90.00
_cell.angle_beta   90.00
_cell.angle_gamma   90.00
#
_symmetry.space_group_name_H-M   'P 1'
#
loop_
_entity.id
_entity.type
_entity.pdbx_description
1 polymer ?
#
loop_
_entity_poly.entity_id
_entity_poly.type
_entity_poly.pdbx_seq_one_letter_code
_entity_poly.pdbx_strand_id
1 'polypeptide(L)'
;MARIRGLAAWCHERGVHLKVNTVVTALNCDEDMGGLLLALRPERWKVFQVFRVKGQNVGRVKPLLGSRERFEAFVVRHAALAAAGITVVVSVNNDAIEDSYVMVDPLGRSYGNHDGRHVVSAPILSVGVQEALRGVGLSEAKFDSRDGRYAW
;
A
#
# COMPACT_ATOMS: atom_id res chain seq x y z
N MET A 1 -14.03 14.41 8.74
CA MET A 1 -14.75 13.16 9.08
C MET A 1 -16.02 12.92 8.25
N ALA A 2 -16.92 13.91 8.06
CA ALA A 2 -18.17 13.71 7.30
C ALA A 2 -17.98 13.22 5.85
N ARG A 3 -16.98 13.78 5.13
CA ARG A 3 -16.72 13.46 3.72
C ARG A 3 -16.38 11.99 3.46
N ILE A 4 -15.47 11.40 4.25
CA ILE A 4 -15.03 10.01 4.03
C ILE A 4 -16.13 8.99 4.37
N ARG A 5 -16.99 9.30 5.35
CA ARG A 5 -18.18 8.49 5.67
C ARG A 5 -19.21 8.54 4.55
N GLY A 6 -19.45 9.73 3.97
CA GLY A 6 -20.31 9.86 2.79
C GLY A 6 -19.79 9.08 1.59
N LEU A 7 -18.48 9.11 1.33
CA LEU A 7 -17.86 8.30 0.27
C LEU A 7 -18.01 6.80 0.51
N ALA A 8 -17.79 6.33 1.75
CA ALA A 8 -17.99 4.92 2.09
C ALA A 8 -19.44 4.47 1.88
N ALA A 9 -20.42 5.27 2.32
CA ALA A 9 -21.83 5.00 2.08
C ALA A 9 -22.14 4.91 0.58
N TRP A 10 -21.65 5.86 -0.22
CA TRP A 10 -21.82 5.84 -1.67
C TRP A 10 -21.22 4.60 -2.34
N CYS A 11 -20.06 4.15 -1.88
CA CYS A 11 -19.46 2.90 -2.37
C CYS A 11 -20.39 1.70 -2.06
N HIS A 12 -20.84 1.57 -0.81
CA HIS A 12 -21.72 0.46 -0.39
C HIS A 12 -23.04 0.46 -1.16
N GLU A 13 -23.69 1.61 -1.33
CA GLU A 13 -24.94 1.76 -2.08
C GLU A 13 -24.83 1.32 -3.55
N ARG A 14 -23.61 1.37 -4.11
CA ARG A 14 -23.34 1.07 -5.53
C ARG A 14 -22.63 -0.27 -5.74
N GLY A 15 -22.46 -1.05 -4.67
CA GLY A 15 -21.72 -2.32 -4.74
C GLY A 15 -20.24 -2.13 -5.07
N VAL A 16 -19.65 -0.99 -4.74
CA VAL A 16 -18.21 -0.74 -4.91
C VAL A 16 -17.45 -1.24 -3.68
N HIS A 17 -16.51 -2.15 -3.89
CA HIS A 17 -15.64 -2.69 -2.86
C HIS A 17 -14.76 -1.60 -2.25
N LEU A 18 -14.92 -1.33 -0.95
CA LEU A 18 -14.18 -0.28 -0.26
C LEU A 18 -12.86 -0.81 0.32
N LYS A 19 -11.76 -0.12 -0.01
CA LYS A 19 -10.42 -0.37 0.54
C LYS A 19 -9.83 0.87 1.17
N VAL A 20 -9.18 0.71 2.32
CA VAL A 20 -8.40 1.77 2.98
C VAL A 20 -6.92 1.40 2.94
N ASN A 21 -6.06 2.38 2.65
CA ASN A 21 -4.61 2.26 2.74
C ASN A 21 -4.10 3.26 3.78
N THR A 22 -3.31 2.81 4.75
CA THR A 22 -2.70 3.66 5.76
C THR A 22 -1.19 3.51 5.72
N VAL A 23 -0.46 4.62 5.56
CA VAL A 23 0.98 4.67 5.83
C VAL A 23 1.16 5.12 7.27
N VAL A 24 1.71 4.23 8.09
CA VAL A 24 2.04 4.46 9.49
C VAL A 24 3.43 5.09 9.56
N THR A 25 3.49 6.22 10.25
CA THR A 25 4.63 7.10 10.43
C THR A 25 4.82 7.37 11.92
N ALA A 26 5.93 8.02 12.27
CA ALA A 26 6.18 8.51 13.62
C ALA A 26 5.07 9.45 14.16
N LEU A 27 4.28 10.06 13.27
CA LEU A 27 3.24 11.03 13.60
C LEU A 27 1.88 10.39 13.94
N ASN A 28 1.58 9.19 13.43
CA ASN A 28 0.27 8.56 13.58
C ASN A 28 0.32 7.13 14.15
N CYS A 29 1.50 6.60 14.50
CA CYS A 29 1.61 5.24 15.06
C CYS A 29 0.97 5.06 16.44
N ASP A 30 0.63 6.14 17.14
CA ASP A 30 -0.08 6.09 18.41
C ASP A 30 -1.59 6.35 18.25
N GLU A 31 -2.07 6.65 17.03
CA GLU A 31 -3.50 6.84 16.77
C GLU A 31 -4.27 5.51 16.88
N ASP A 32 -5.49 5.59 17.39
CA ASP A 32 -6.49 4.53 17.28
C ASP A 32 -7.47 4.85 16.14
N MET A 33 -7.38 4.06 15.07
CA MET A 33 -8.22 4.15 13.88
C MET A 33 -9.40 3.19 13.90
N GLY A 34 -9.56 2.37 14.96
CA GLY A 34 -10.54 1.31 15.05
C GLY A 34 -11.98 1.82 14.86
N GLY A 35 -12.36 2.86 15.61
CA GLY A 35 -13.69 3.46 15.50
C GLY A 35 -13.99 4.05 14.11
N LEU A 36 -12.98 4.55 13.41
CA LEU A 36 -13.14 5.01 12.04
C LEU A 36 -13.34 3.83 11.08
N LEU A 37 -12.49 2.81 11.15
CA LEU A 37 -12.51 1.67 10.25
C LEU A 37 -13.79 0.84 10.40
N LEU A 38 -14.25 0.61 11.63
CA LEU A 38 -15.53 -0.05 11.89
C LEU A 38 -16.70 0.69 11.26
N ALA A 39 -16.66 2.03 11.26
CA ALA A 39 -17.73 2.81 10.68
C ALA A 39 -17.65 2.92 9.15
N LEU A 40 -16.45 2.87 8.57
CA LEU A 40 -16.26 2.84 7.12
C LEU A 40 -16.58 1.46 6.54
N ARG A 41 -16.48 0.38 7.32
CA ARG A 41 -16.66 -1.02 6.89
C ARG A 41 -15.93 -1.32 5.56
N PRO A 42 -14.62 -1.07 5.46
CA PRO A 42 -13.87 -1.49 4.29
C PRO A 42 -13.74 -3.01 4.29
N GLU A 43 -13.77 -3.62 3.11
CA GLU A 43 -13.49 -5.05 2.97
C GLU A 43 -12.01 -5.34 3.23
N ARG A 44 -11.14 -4.37 2.89
CA ARG A 44 -9.70 -4.51 3.03
C ARG A 44 -9.04 -3.25 3.57
N TRP A 45 -8.15 -3.44 4.54
CA TRP A 45 -7.27 -2.39 5.07
C TRP A 45 -5.81 -2.79 4.90
N LYS A 46 -5.07 -2.06 4.05
CA LYS A 46 -3.62 -2.24 3.89
C LYS A 46 -2.89 -1.27 4.80
N VAL A 47 -2.04 -1.82 5.67
CA VAL A 47 -1.25 -1.07 6.65
C VAL A 47 0.22 -1.15 6.23
N PHE A 48 0.82 0.01 5.98
CA PHE A 48 2.18 0.13 5.50
C PHE A 48 3.04 0.81 6.56
N GLN A 49 4.18 0.24 6.93
CA GLN A 49 5.21 1.02 7.61
C GLN A 49 5.84 1.99 6.61
N VAL A 50 6.08 3.23 7.03
CA VAL A 50 6.83 4.18 6.20
C VAL A 50 8.29 3.75 6.04
N PHE A 51 8.82 3.87 4.82
CA PHE A 51 10.23 3.60 4.51
C PHE A 51 10.80 4.62 3.51
N ARG A 52 12.12 4.60 3.39
CA ARG A 52 12.87 5.45 2.47
C ARG A 52 13.02 4.78 1.11
N VAL A 53 12.80 5.54 0.03
CA VAL A 53 13.05 5.13 -1.36
C VAL A 53 14.01 6.11 -2.01
N LYS A 54 15.14 5.61 -2.54
CA LYS A 54 16.17 6.46 -3.17
C LYS A 54 15.61 7.08 -4.46
N GLY A 55 15.79 8.40 -4.60
CA GLY A 55 15.29 9.17 -5.74
C GLY A 55 13.84 9.64 -5.62
N GLN A 56 13.12 9.25 -4.56
CA GLN A 56 11.71 9.64 -4.35
C GLN A 56 11.54 10.56 -3.13
N ASN A 57 11.87 10.06 -1.92
CA ASN A 57 11.52 10.74 -0.66
C ASN A 57 12.72 11.04 0.25
N VAL A 58 13.94 10.90 -0.27
CA VAL A 58 15.19 11.14 0.48
C VAL A 58 15.24 12.57 1.03
N GLY A 59 15.71 12.71 2.27
CA GLY A 59 15.81 13.99 2.98
C GLY A 59 14.50 14.45 3.63
N ARG A 60 13.35 14.20 2.99
CA ARG A 60 12.02 14.62 3.49
C ARG A 60 11.34 13.58 4.37
N VAL A 61 11.64 12.29 4.19
CA VAL A 61 10.99 11.21 4.95
C VAL A 61 11.51 11.10 6.40
N LYS A 62 12.68 11.66 6.71
CA LYS A 62 13.36 11.50 8.02
C LYS A 62 12.45 11.78 9.24
N PRO A 63 11.69 12.88 9.33
CA PRO A 63 10.81 13.13 10.48
C PRO A 63 9.60 12.18 10.56
N LEU A 64 9.30 11.46 9.48
CA LEU A 64 8.17 10.52 9.43
C LEU A 64 8.60 9.10 9.82
N LEU A 65 9.90 8.78 9.79
CA LEU A 65 10.39 7.45 10.12
C LEU A 65 10.18 7.17 11.62
N GLY A 66 9.38 6.15 11.92
CA GLY A 66 9.19 5.62 13.28
C GLY A 66 10.01 4.36 13.52
N SER A 67 10.08 3.92 14.78
CA SER A 67 10.69 2.63 15.12
C SER A 67 9.77 1.47 14.71
N ARG A 68 10.37 0.28 14.52
CA ARG A 68 9.63 -0.93 14.17
C ARG A 68 8.68 -1.34 15.29
N GLU A 69 9.09 -1.17 16.53
CA GLU A 69 8.33 -1.53 17.73
C GLU A 69 7.07 -0.68 17.84
N ARG A 70 7.15 0.62 17.51
CA ARG A 70 5.97 1.50 17.47
C ARG A 70 5.00 1.10 16.36
N PHE A 71 5.52 0.66 15.21
CA PHE A 71 4.69 0.12 14.14
C PHE A 71 4.00 -1.19 14.54
N GLU A 72 4.72 -2.11 15.16
CA GLU A 72 4.15 -3.37 15.67
C GLU A 72 3.09 -3.12 16.73
N ALA A 73 3.30 -2.15 17.63
CA ALA A 73 2.29 -1.73 18.60
C ALA A 73 1.02 -1.17 17.92
N PHE A 74 1.16 -0.39 16.84
CA PHE A 74 0.03 0.05 16.03
C PHE A 74 -0.74 -1.13 15.44
N VAL A 75 -0.05 -2.14 14.89
CA VAL A 75 -0.70 -3.33 14.33
C VAL A 75 -1.45 -4.11 15.41
N VAL A 76 -0.83 -4.36 16.56
CA VAL A 76 -1.44 -5.08 17.68
C VAL A 76 -2.71 -4.36 18.19
N ARG A 77 -2.66 -3.03 18.32
CA ARG A 77 -3.82 -2.22 18.77
C ARG A 77 -5.06 -2.45 17.92
N HIS A 78 -4.89 -2.72 16.63
CA HIS A 78 -5.99 -2.86 15.67
C HIS A 78 -6.27 -4.31 15.25
N ALA A 79 -5.63 -5.31 15.87
CA ALA A 79 -5.79 -6.71 15.49
C ALA A 79 -7.25 -7.21 15.55
N ALA A 80 -8.03 -6.66 16.48
CA ALA A 80 -9.45 -7.02 16.65
C ALA A 80 -10.34 -6.65 15.44
N LEU A 81 -9.90 -5.77 14.55
CA LEU A 81 -10.66 -5.39 13.35
C LEU A 81 -10.87 -6.56 12.38
N ALA A 82 -9.97 -7.55 12.39
CA ALA A 82 -10.14 -8.76 11.57
C ALA A 82 -11.41 -9.53 11.95
N ALA A 83 -11.76 -9.56 13.24
CA ALA A 83 -12.99 -10.19 13.72
C ALA A 83 -14.26 -9.43 13.30
N ALA A 84 -14.13 -8.17 12.87
CA ALA A 84 -15.23 -7.37 12.33
C ALA A 84 -15.41 -7.54 10.81
N GLY A 85 -14.78 -8.56 10.21
CA GLY A 85 -14.89 -8.85 8.77
C GLY A 85 -14.02 -7.97 7.88
N ILE A 86 -13.05 -7.24 8.46
CA ILE A 86 -12.10 -6.41 7.69
C ILE A 86 -10.84 -7.24 7.41
N THR A 87 -10.51 -7.44 6.14
CA THR A 87 -9.24 -8.09 5.75
C THR A 87 -8.08 -7.13 6.02
N VAL A 88 -7.31 -7.35 7.09
CA VAL A 88 -6.14 -6.53 7.43
C VAL A 88 -4.88 -7.13 6.82
N VAL A 89 -4.18 -6.36 6.00
CA VAL A 89 -2.91 -6.79 5.38
C VAL A 89 -1.79 -5.83 5.74
N VAL A 90 -0.73 -6.35 6.34
CA VAL A 90 0.38 -5.57 6.87
C VAL A 90 1.61 -5.70 5.97
N SER A 91 2.29 -4.58 5.69
CA SER A 91 3.56 -4.55 4.97
C SER A 91 4.56 -3.72 5.77
N VAL A 92 5.64 -4.37 6.23
CA VAL A 92 6.52 -3.85 7.31
C VAL A 92 7.76 -3.14 6.76
N ASN A 93 8.14 -3.34 5.51
CA ASN A 93 9.33 -2.71 4.94
C ASN A 93 9.23 -2.57 3.42
N ASN A 94 10.28 -1.97 2.82
CA ASN A 94 10.40 -1.89 1.37
C ASN A 94 10.38 -3.30 0.75
N ASP A 95 11.15 -4.25 1.29
CA ASP A 95 11.28 -5.60 0.72
C ASP A 95 9.93 -6.33 0.57
N ALA A 96 8.98 -6.06 1.47
CA ALA A 96 7.63 -6.63 1.42
C ALA A 96 6.76 -6.08 0.27
N ILE A 97 7.18 -5.00 -0.39
CA ILE A 97 6.43 -4.25 -1.41
C ILE A 97 7.24 -4.08 -2.70
N GLU A 98 8.55 -4.02 -2.60
CA GLU A 98 9.48 -3.93 -3.70
C GLU A 98 9.25 -5.05 -4.70
N ASP A 99 9.31 -4.74 -5.99
CA ASP A 99 9.07 -5.68 -7.10
C ASP A 99 7.68 -6.35 -7.13
N SER A 100 6.78 -6.07 -6.18
CA SER A 100 5.49 -6.77 -6.07
C SER A 100 4.33 -6.10 -6.83
N TYR A 101 4.63 -5.07 -7.63
CA TYR A 101 3.64 -4.32 -8.40
C TYR A 101 4.05 -4.20 -9.85
N VAL A 102 3.06 -4.30 -10.73
CA VAL A 102 3.15 -3.74 -12.08
C VAL A 102 2.67 -2.30 -12.01
N MET A 103 3.57 -1.35 -12.18
CA MET A 103 3.22 0.07 -12.20
C MET A 103 3.46 0.64 -13.59
N VAL A 104 2.55 1.52 -14.03
CA VAL A 104 2.64 2.23 -15.31
C VAL A 104 2.46 3.72 -15.04
N ASP A 105 3.38 4.54 -15.52
CA ASP A 105 3.31 5.98 -15.36
C ASP A 105 2.41 6.64 -16.42
N PRO A 106 2.07 7.93 -16.30
CA PRO A 106 1.25 8.63 -17.29
C PRO A 106 1.82 8.69 -18.72
N LEU A 107 3.12 8.41 -18.90
CA LEU A 107 3.75 8.33 -20.21
C LEU A 107 3.67 6.91 -20.82
N GLY A 108 2.96 5.99 -20.15
CA GLY A 108 2.80 4.62 -20.59
C GLY A 108 4.07 3.79 -20.39
N ARG A 109 4.96 4.16 -19.47
CA ARG A 109 6.19 3.41 -19.17
C ARG A 109 5.97 2.55 -17.94
N SER A 110 6.50 1.34 -17.95
CA SER A 110 6.53 0.55 -16.70
C SER A 110 7.58 1.13 -15.76
N TYR A 111 7.30 1.08 -14.46
CA TYR A 111 8.27 1.48 -13.45
C TYR A 111 8.18 0.60 -12.22
N GLY A 112 9.24 0.63 -11.42
CA GLY A 112 9.34 -0.14 -10.19
C GLY A 112 10.32 0.49 -9.23
N ASN A 113 10.38 -0.09 -8.03
CA ASN A 113 11.53 0.06 -7.16
C ASN A 113 12.28 -1.26 -7.24
N HIS A 114 13.52 -1.24 -7.71
CA HIS A 114 14.39 -2.39 -7.83
C HIS A 114 15.75 -2.02 -7.22
N ASP A 115 16.30 -2.88 -6.35
CA ASP A 115 17.50 -2.59 -5.55
C ASP A 115 17.45 -1.25 -4.78
N GLY A 116 16.28 -0.92 -4.23
CA GLY A 116 16.02 0.31 -3.49
C GLY A 116 16.04 1.58 -4.35
N ARG A 117 16.01 1.45 -5.67
CA ARG A 117 16.06 2.55 -6.64
C ARG A 117 14.82 2.55 -7.53
N HIS A 118 14.36 3.75 -7.85
CA HIS A 118 13.31 3.90 -8.84
C HIS A 118 13.86 3.64 -10.26
N VAL A 119 13.25 2.71 -10.98
CA VAL A 119 13.61 2.31 -12.35
C VAL A 119 12.40 2.50 -13.27
N VAL A 120 12.64 2.89 -14.52
CA VAL A 120 11.60 3.18 -15.52
C VAL A 120 12.04 2.60 -16.86
N SER A 121 11.11 1.98 -17.59
CA SER A 121 11.34 1.40 -18.93
C SER A 121 11.04 2.38 -20.07
N ALA A 122 11.24 1.93 -21.31
CA ALA A 122 10.69 2.60 -22.48
C ALA A 122 9.15 2.49 -22.52
N PRO A 123 8.43 3.37 -23.24
CA PRO A 123 6.97 3.29 -23.32
C PRO A 123 6.48 1.94 -23.84
N ILE A 124 5.47 1.38 -23.20
CA ILE A 124 4.87 0.07 -23.53
C ILE A 124 4.43 0.04 -25.00
N LEU A 125 3.89 1.15 -25.52
CA LEU A 125 3.46 1.25 -26.93
C LEU A 125 4.63 1.24 -27.92
N SER A 126 5.86 1.48 -27.47
CA SER A 126 7.07 1.46 -28.30
C SER A 126 7.78 0.11 -28.27
N VAL A 127 7.80 -0.58 -27.13
CA VAL A 127 8.59 -1.81 -26.93
C VAL A 127 7.76 -3.07 -26.62
N GLY A 128 6.46 -2.92 -26.37
CA GLY A 128 5.59 -4.00 -25.91
C GLY A 128 5.67 -4.27 -24.40
N VAL A 129 4.67 -4.97 -23.86
CA VAL A 129 4.52 -5.21 -22.41
C VAL A 129 5.67 -6.04 -21.84
N GLN A 130 6.06 -7.11 -22.53
CA GLN A 130 7.11 -8.01 -22.04
C GLN A 130 8.45 -7.30 -21.88
N GLU A 131 8.84 -6.47 -22.86
CA GLU A 131 10.09 -5.72 -22.81
C GLU A 131 10.02 -4.61 -21.77
N ALA A 132 8.89 -3.89 -21.69
CA ALA A 132 8.69 -2.85 -20.68
C ALA A 132 8.80 -3.38 -19.24
N LEU A 133 8.42 -4.64 -18.98
CA LEU A 133 8.51 -5.26 -17.65
C LEU A 133 9.86 -5.92 -17.34
N ARG A 134 10.66 -6.29 -18.35
CA ARG A 134 11.90 -7.08 -18.19
C ARG A 134 12.96 -6.39 -17.31
N GLY A 135 12.92 -5.07 -17.19
CA GLY A 135 13.89 -4.27 -16.42
C GLY A 135 13.36 -3.60 -15.16
N VAL A 136 12.09 -3.83 -14.76
CA VAL A 136 11.48 -3.13 -13.61
C VAL A 136 11.39 -3.99 -12.35
N GLY A 137 11.96 -5.20 -12.37
CA GLY A 137 12.16 -6.04 -11.18
C GLY A 137 11.01 -6.96 -10.80
N LEU A 138 9.89 -7.00 -11.54
CA LEU A 138 8.65 -7.70 -11.16
C LEU A 138 8.86 -9.13 -10.62
N SER A 139 8.33 -9.39 -9.43
CA SER A 139 8.31 -10.70 -8.78
C SER A 139 6.88 -11.14 -8.47
N GLU A 140 6.40 -12.14 -9.21
CA GLU A 140 5.08 -12.75 -8.98
C GLU A 140 4.98 -13.37 -7.58
N ALA A 141 6.05 -14.02 -7.11
CA ALA A 141 6.10 -14.58 -5.76
C ALA A 141 5.90 -13.51 -4.66
N LYS A 142 6.50 -12.33 -4.82
CA LYS A 142 6.28 -11.20 -3.89
C LYS A 142 4.88 -10.59 -4.03
N PHE A 143 4.30 -10.60 -5.23
CA PHE A 143 2.89 -10.19 -5.43
C PHE A 143 1.92 -11.13 -4.71
N ASP A 144 2.19 -12.43 -4.74
CA ASP A 144 1.36 -13.43 -4.06
C ASP A 144 1.53 -13.39 -2.54
N SER A 145 2.76 -13.23 -2.04
CA SER A 145 3.04 -13.19 -0.59
C SER A 145 2.38 -12.04 0.17
N ARG A 146 2.03 -10.95 -0.55
CA ARG A 146 1.32 -9.78 0.00
C ARG A 146 -0.19 -9.83 -0.18
N ASP A 147 -0.75 -11.00 -0.48
CA ASP A 147 -2.18 -11.20 -0.71
C ASP A 147 -2.68 -10.32 -1.88
N GLY A 148 -1.94 -10.41 -2.99
CA GLY A 148 -2.18 -9.70 -4.25
C GLY A 148 -3.33 -10.29 -5.08
N ARG A 149 -3.64 -11.58 -4.89
CA ARG A 149 -4.80 -12.25 -5.50
C ARG A 149 -5.95 -12.31 -4.51
N TYR A 150 -7.02 -11.60 -4.82
CA TYR A 150 -8.23 -11.51 -4.00
C TYR A 150 -9.42 -11.20 -4.92
N ALA A 151 -10.65 -11.26 -4.39
CA ALA A 151 -11.80 -10.75 -5.13
C ALA A 151 -11.69 -9.22 -5.20
N TRP A 152 -11.36 -8.71 -6.40
CA TRP A 152 -11.15 -7.28 -6.69
C TRP A 152 -12.15 -6.79 -7.74
#